data_AF-A0A172QV81-F1
#
_entry.id   AF-A0A172QV81-F1
#
_cell.length_a   1.000
_cell.length_b   1.000
_cell.length_c   1.000
_cell.angle_alpha   90.00
_cell.angle_beta   90.00
_cell.angle_gamma   90.00
#
_symmetry.space_group_name_H-M   'P 1'
#
loop_
_entity.id
_entity.type
_entity.pdbx_description
1 polymer ?
#
loop_
_entity_poly.entity_id
_entity_poly.type
_entity_poly.pdbx_seq_one_letter_code
_entity_poly.pdbx_strand_id
1 'polypeptide(L)'
;MIGSRTPHTVKAWKNLTSSFFNRFRKSEPDLLALPANIRDIQAATLDIYMAESLVIINLDAQSATMLLDAATHLIPTRFTGPKGRPLSVIPINDPRSRPTLHPDHGWMMPLSPPVVEELLNTGLAPGEKELLSINIAFIVDVE
;
A
#
# COMPACT_ATOMS: atom_id res chain seq x y z
N MET A 1 -9.21 -53.83 -1.60
CA MET A 1 -7.87 -53.22 -1.78
C MET A 1 -8.03 -52.15 -2.87
N ILE A 2 -8.21 -50.87 -2.53
CA ILE A 2 -7.17 -49.84 -2.27
C ILE A 2 -6.16 -49.87 -3.44
N GLY A 3 -6.00 -48.91 -4.35
CA GLY A 3 -6.28 -47.47 -4.38
C GLY A 3 -4.99 -46.78 -4.86
N SER A 4 -5.02 -45.88 -5.85
CA SER A 4 -4.01 -44.80 -5.96
C SER A 4 -4.43 -43.74 -6.99
N ARG A 5 -4.39 -42.50 -6.52
CA ARG A 5 -4.71 -41.26 -7.21
C ARG A 5 -3.51 -40.80 -8.05
N THR A 6 -3.79 -40.17 -9.18
CA THR A 6 -2.85 -39.40 -10.00
C THR A 6 -2.24 -38.22 -9.24
N PRO A 7 -0.92 -37.94 -9.37
CA PRO A 7 -0.35 -36.65 -9.02
C PRO A 7 -0.21 -35.75 -10.26
N HIS A 8 -0.89 -34.59 -10.23
CA HIS A 8 -0.62 -33.48 -11.14
C HIS A 8 0.76 -32.88 -10.84
N THR A 9 1.60 -32.78 -11.87
CA THR A 9 2.94 -32.18 -11.78
C THR A 9 2.85 -30.66 -11.96
N VAL A 10 3.28 -29.91 -10.95
CA VAL A 10 3.45 -28.45 -10.98
C VAL A 10 4.75 -28.13 -11.71
N LYS A 11 4.68 -27.45 -12.85
CA LYS A 11 5.86 -26.94 -13.59
C LYS A 11 5.52 -25.59 -14.22
N ALA A 12 5.87 -24.49 -13.56
CA ALA A 12 6.06 -23.18 -14.22
C ALA A 12 6.60 -22.11 -13.25
N TRP A 13 7.75 -22.33 -12.61
CA TRP A 13 8.44 -21.25 -11.87
C TRP A 13 9.94 -21.37 -12.15
N LYS A 14 10.44 -20.71 -13.19
CA LYS A 14 11.90 -20.54 -13.37
C LYS A 14 12.37 -19.40 -14.30
N ASN A 15 11.48 -18.62 -14.92
CA ASN A 15 11.91 -17.69 -15.98
C ASN A 15 11.67 -16.20 -15.71
N LEU A 16 11.35 -15.77 -14.47
CA LEU A 16 11.03 -14.36 -14.19
C LEU A 16 12.17 -13.56 -13.51
N THR A 17 13.35 -14.12 -13.29
CA THR A 17 14.31 -13.55 -12.32
C THR A 17 15.36 -12.58 -12.86
N SER A 18 15.62 -12.47 -14.17
CA SER A 18 16.76 -11.66 -14.64
C SER A 18 16.43 -10.26 -15.18
N SER A 19 15.19 -9.94 -15.52
CA SER A 19 14.87 -8.67 -16.20
C SER A 19 14.55 -7.51 -15.24
N PHE A 20 14.14 -7.80 -14.01
CA PHE A 20 13.58 -6.79 -13.09
C PHE A 20 14.64 -6.01 -12.28
N PHE A 21 15.77 -6.63 -11.95
CA PHE A 21 16.76 -6.07 -11.01
C PHE A 21 17.54 -4.86 -11.55
N ASN A 22 17.62 -4.66 -12.88
CA ASN A 22 18.38 -3.56 -13.46
C ASN A 22 17.67 -2.19 -13.42
N ARG A 23 16.39 -2.12 -13.01
CA ARG A 23 15.62 -0.86 -13.02
C ARG A 23 15.79 -0.01 -11.74
N PHE A 24 16.51 -0.51 -10.73
CA PHE A 24 16.64 0.14 -9.40
C PHE A 24 17.95 0.90 -9.16
N ARG A 25 18.76 1.19 -10.19
CA ARG A 25 19.93 2.06 -10.05
C ARG A 25 19.70 3.42 -10.72
N LYS A 26 19.83 4.47 -9.90
CA LYS A 26 19.84 5.93 -10.16
C LYS A 26 18.50 6.66 -10.12
N SER A 27 18.08 6.99 -8.90
CA SER A 27 17.84 8.37 -8.43
C SER A 27 17.44 8.29 -6.96
N GLU A 28 17.92 9.19 -6.09
CA GLU A 28 17.25 9.40 -4.80
C GLU A 28 15.75 9.60 -5.09
N PRO A 29 14.83 8.90 -4.40
CA PRO A 29 13.42 9.11 -4.62
C PRO A 29 13.13 10.58 -4.31
N ASP A 30 12.53 11.29 -5.26
CA ASP A 30 12.02 12.63 -5.03
C ASP A 30 11.07 12.52 -3.82
N LEU A 31 11.48 13.08 -2.69
CA LEU A 31 10.75 12.94 -1.44
C LEU A 31 9.41 13.64 -1.65
N LEU A 32 8.30 12.90 -1.50
CA LEU A 32 6.99 13.53 -1.60
C LEU A 32 6.90 14.67 -0.58
N ALA A 33 6.56 15.87 -1.03
CA ALA A 33 6.35 16.98 -0.12
C ALA A 33 4.98 16.84 0.56
N LEU A 34 4.92 17.12 1.86
CA LEU A 34 3.64 17.28 2.53
C LEU A 34 2.96 18.59 2.05
N PRO A 35 1.68 18.55 1.68
CA PRO A 35 0.94 19.77 1.37
C PRO A 35 0.72 20.62 2.62
N ALA A 36 0.56 21.93 2.44
CA ALA A 36 0.37 22.88 3.54
C ALA A 36 -0.91 22.63 4.36
N ASN A 37 -1.95 22.08 3.72
CA ASN A 37 -3.18 21.66 4.37
C ASN A 37 -3.30 20.14 4.25
N ILE A 38 -3.42 19.47 5.38
CA ILE A 38 -3.61 18.02 5.46
C ILE A 38 -4.73 17.73 6.47
N ARG A 39 -5.59 16.78 6.13
CA ARG A 39 -6.61 16.29 7.06
C ARG A 39 -5.98 15.26 7.99
N ASP A 40 -5.98 15.51 9.29
CA ASP A 40 -5.49 14.53 10.27
C ASP A 40 -6.63 13.62 10.76
N ILE A 41 -6.34 12.32 10.81
CA ILE A 41 -7.23 11.27 11.28
C ILE A 41 -6.49 10.43 12.33
N GLN A 42 -7.12 10.25 13.49
CA GLN A 42 -6.64 9.33 14.51
C GLN A 42 -7.28 7.96 14.25
N ALA A 43 -6.44 6.99 13.87
CA ALA A 43 -6.81 5.60 13.72
C ALA A 43 -6.76 4.89 15.08
N ALA A 44 -7.69 3.95 15.29
CA ALA A 44 -7.66 3.06 16.45
C ALA A 44 -6.49 2.08 16.33
N THR A 45 -6.28 1.57 15.11
CA THR A 45 -5.13 0.73 14.74
C THR A 45 -4.46 1.32 13.52
N LEU A 46 -3.14 1.52 13.60
CA LEU A 46 -2.30 1.78 12.43
C LEU A 46 -0.91 1.24 12.71
N ASP A 47 -0.53 0.18 12.01
CA ASP A 47 0.83 -0.36 12.02
C ASP A 47 1.30 -0.57 10.59
N ILE A 48 2.57 -0.25 10.33
CA ILE A 48 3.13 -0.31 8.97
C ILE A 48 4.43 -1.09 9.02
N TYR A 49 4.48 -2.16 8.23
CA TYR A 49 5.59 -3.09 8.16
C TYR A 49 6.17 -3.12 6.74
N MET A 50 7.45 -3.49 6.65
CA MET A 50 8.11 -3.76 5.38
C MET A 50 8.50 -5.22 5.31
N ALA A 51 8.08 -5.90 4.26
CA ALA A 51 8.50 -7.25 3.92
C ALA A 51 9.14 -7.21 2.53
N GLU A 52 10.48 -7.27 2.49
CA GLU A 52 11.28 -7.05 1.26
C GLU A 52 10.93 -5.71 0.58
N SER A 53 10.13 -5.74 -0.49
CA SER A 53 9.67 -4.56 -1.24
C SER A 53 8.17 -4.27 -1.08
N LEU A 54 7.46 -5.03 -0.23
CA LEU A 54 6.04 -4.87 0.07
C LEU A 54 5.88 -4.04 1.35
N VAL A 55 5.11 -2.95 1.25
CA VAL A 55 4.66 -2.19 2.42
C VAL A 55 3.33 -2.77 2.87
N ILE A 56 3.26 -3.26 4.10
CA ILE A 56 2.04 -3.81 4.70
C ILE A 56 1.47 -2.79 5.67
N ILE A 57 0.24 -2.36 5.46
CA ILE A 57 -0.47 -1.37 6.26
C ILE A 57 -1.62 -2.07 6.97
N ASN A 58 -1.50 -2.24 8.28
CA ASN A 58 -2.61 -2.68 9.12
C ASN A 58 -3.39 -1.47 9.62
N LEU A 59 -4.72 -1.49 9.49
CA LEU A 59 -5.59 -0.42 9.95
C LEU A 59 -7.00 -0.91 10.34
N ASP A 60 -7.68 -0.14 11.17
CA ASP A 60 -9.08 -0.40 11.52
C ASP A 60 -10.06 -0.08 10.36
N ALA A 61 -11.24 -0.70 10.38
CA ALA A 61 -12.26 -0.57 9.33
C ALA A 61 -12.77 0.88 9.14
N GLN A 62 -12.83 1.67 10.21
CA GLN A 62 -13.23 3.08 10.11
C GLN A 62 -12.17 3.89 9.36
N SER A 63 -10.90 3.71 9.71
CA SER A 63 -9.76 4.33 9.03
C SER A 63 -9.65 3.91 7.57
N ALA A 64 -9.93 2.63 7.26
CA ALA A 64 -10.00 2.13 5.89
C ALA A 64 -11.09 2.85 5.06
N THR A 65 -12.26 3.09 5.65
CA THR A 65 -13.33 3.87 5.01
C THR A 65 -12.88 5.31 4.75
N MET A 66 -12.20 5.93 5.71
CA MET A 66 -11.68 7.29 5.56
C MET A 66 -10.55 7.39 4.52
N LEU A 67 -9.77 6.33 4.33
CA LEU A 67 -8.75 6.23 3.28
C LEU A 67 -9.40 6.18 1.90
N LEU A 68 -10.46 5.39 1.72
CA LEU A 68 -11.24 5.39 0.48
C LEU A 68 -11.88 6.76 0.21
N ASP A 69 -12.41 7.44 1.23
CA ASP A 69 -12.92 8.81 1.11
C ASP A 69 -11.82 9.79 0.67
N ALA A 70 -10.63 9.72 1.30
CA ALA A 70 -9.48 10.53 0.91
C ALA A 70 -9.08 10.30 -0.56
N ALA A 71 -9.10 9.06 -1.03
CA ALA A 71 -8.80 8.71 -2.42
C ALA A 71 -9.90 9.18 -3.38
N THR A 72 -11.17 8.99 -3.02
CA THR A 72 -12.32 9.41 -3.84
C THR A 72 -12.33 10.92 -4.07
N HIS A 73 -12.01 11.69 -3.03
CA HIS A 73 -12.07 13.16 -3.07
C HIS A 73 -10.72 13.81 -3.32
N LEU A 74 -9.65 13.01 -3.48
CA LEU A 74 -8.28 13.49 -3.60
C LEU A 74 -7.92 14.50 -2.50
N ILE A 75 -8.27 14.17 -1.25
CA ILE A 75 -7.98 14.99 -0.07
C ILE A 75 -6.70 14.46 0.58
N PRO A 76 -5.61 15.24 0.63
CA PRO A 76 -4.43 14.85 1.38
C PRO A 76 -4.80 14.56 2.83
N THR A 77 -4.52 13.34 3.29
CA THR A 77 -4.95 12.87 4.60
C THR A 77 -3.79 12.18 5.31
N ARG A 78 -3.61 12.47 6.59
CA ARG A 78 -2.63 11.84 7.47
C ARG A 78 -3.34 11.01 8.51
N PHE A 79 -2.99 9.74 8.57
CA PHE A 79 -3.44 8.78 9.57
C PHE A 79 -2.36 8.64 10.63
N THR A 80 -2.77 8.70 11.89
CA THR A 80 -1.91 8.51 13.06
C THR A 80 -2.48 7.36 13.88
N GLY A 81 -1.61 6.45 14.33
CA GLY A 81 -1.99 5.34 15.21
C GLY A 81 -1.56 5.58 16.65
N PRO A 82 -1.97 4.72 17.59
CA PRO A 82 -1.45 4.73 18.95
C PRO A 82 0.03 4.36 19.02
N LYS A 83 0.55 3.67 18.00
CA LYS A 83 1.93 3.23 17.87
C LYS A 83 2.43 3.51 16.45
N GLY A 84 3.75 3.59 16.31
CA GLY A 84 4.38 3.64 14.99
C GLY A 84 4.42 5.01 14.32
N ARG A 85 4.88 5.00 13.05
CA ARG A 85 4.99 6.19 12.21
C ARG A 85 3.66 6.42 11.49
N PRO A 86 3.26 7.69 11.29
CA PRO A 86 2.03 8.00 10.57
C PRO A 86 2.09 7.61 9.09
N LEU A 87 0.91 7.47 8.49
CA LEU A 87 0.71 7.30 7.05
C LEU A 87 0.07 8.55 6.48
N SER A 88 0.74 9.20 5.54
CA SER A 88 0.16 10.28 4.75
C SER A 88 -0.19 9.76 3.35
N VAL A 89 -1.45 9.88 2.96
CA VAL A 89 -1.91 9.61 1.59
C VAL A 89 -1.98 10.94 0.85
N ILE A 90 -1.18 11.09 -0.21
CA ILE A 90 -0.97 12.37 -0.88
C ILE A 90 -1.36 12.26 -2.36
N PRO A 91 -2.39 12.97 -2.82
CA PRO A 91 -2.72 13.13 -4.24
C PRO A 91 -1.53 13.68 -5.01
N ILE A 92 -1.18 13.00 -6.09
CA ILE A 92 -0.09 13.41 -6.98
C ILE A 92 -0.41 13.05 -8.43
N ASN A 93 0.29 13.69 -9.37
CA ASN A 93 0.09 13.42 -10.80
C ASN A 93 1.04 12.35 -11.36
N ASP A 94 2.15 12.04 -10.68
CA ASP A 94 3.14 11.09 -11.20
C ASP A 94 2.74 9.62 -10.91
N PRO A 95 2.44 8.80 -11.94
CA PRO A 95 2.08 7.40 -11.76
C PRO A 95 3.27 6.49 -11.40
N ARG A 96 4.51 6.98 -11.51
CA ARG A 96 5.73 6.20 -11.20
C ARG A 96 6.17 6.34 -9.76
N SER A 97 5.59 7.28 -9.03
CA SER A 97 5.85 7.47 -7.62
C SER A 97 5.53 6.21 -6.84
N ARG A 98 6.29 6.01 -5.76
CA ARG A 98 6.20 4.83 -4.91
C ARG A 98 6.01 5.26 -3.46
N PRO A 99 5.50 4.36 -2.60
CA PRO A 99 5.48 4.61 -1.17
C PRO A 99 6.89 4.91 -0.68
N THR A 100 7.04 5.95 0.14
CA THR A 100 8.33 6.37 0.68
C THR A 100 8.23 6.58 2.18
N LEU A 101 9.34 6.33 2.88
CA LEU A 101 9.44 6.60 4.31
C LEU A 101 10.18 7.92 4.51
N HIS A 102 9.44 8.99 4.81
CA HIS A 102 10.00 10.29 5.16
C HIS A 102 10.57 10.24 6.59
N PRO A 103 11.75 10.85 6.85
CA PRO A 103 12.32 10.92 8.20
C PRO A 103 11.40 11.64 9.20
N ASP A 104 10.83 12.78 8.81
CA ASP A 104 10.06 13.65 9.71
C ASP A 104 8.54 13.41 9.67
N HIS A 105 8.06 12.71 8.65
CA HIS A 105 6.62 12.68 8.32
C HIS A 105 6.05 11.27 8.28
N GLY A 106 6.89 10.23 8.43
CA GLY A 106 6.45 8.85 8.38
C GLY A 106 6.27 8.36 6.95
N TRP A 107 5.37 7.40 6.77
CA TRP A 107 5.09 6.82 5.47
C TRP A 107 4.28 7.78 4.61
N MET A 108 4.66 7.89 3.35
CA MET A 108 3.97 8.69 2.34
C MET A 108 3.54 7.77 1.20
N MET A 109 2.23 7.59 1.06
CA MET A 109 1.61 6.81 0.00
C MET A 109 1.09 7.76 -1.09
N PRO A 110 1.60 7.65 -2.32
CA PRO A 110 1.11 8.46 -3.43
C PRO A 110 -0.27 8.00 -3.90
N LEU A 111 -1.22 8.91 -4.00
CA LEU A 111 -2.51 8.72 -4.64
C LEU A 111 -2.44 9.26 -6.08
N SER A 112 -1.70 8.54 -6.93
CA SER A 112 -1.69 8.81 -8.38
C SER A 112 -2.97 8.25 -9.04
N PRO A 113 -3.36 8.72 -10.24
CA PRO A 113 -4.57 8.23 -10.91
C PRO A 113 -4.72 6.70 -10.98
N PRO A 114 -3.69 5.91 -11.38
CA PRO A 114 -3.83 4.45 -11.41
C PRO A 114 -3.95 3.82 -10.02
N VAL A 115 -3.33 4.42 -8.99
CA VAL A 115 -3.43 3.94 -7.61
C VAL A 115 -4.84 4.16 -7.08
N VAL A 116 -5.41 5.34 -7.33
CA VAL A 116 -6.77 5.67 -6.92
C VAL A 116 -7.77 4.74 -7.60
N GLU A 117 -7.63 4.52 -8.90
CA GLU A 117 -8.47 3.57 -9.65
C GLU A 117 -8.38 2.16 -9.06
N GLU A 118 -7.18 1.63 -8.85
CA GLU A 118 -6.99 0.29 -8.27
C GLU A 118 -7.57 0.19 -6.86
N LEU A 119 -7.31 1.19 -6.01
CA LEU A 119 -7.77 1.23 -4.63
C LEU A 119 -9.30 1.28 -4.54
N LEU A 120 -9.96 2.10 -5.35
CA LEU A 120 -11.42 2.20 -5.35
C LEU A 120 -12.08 0.95 -5.94
N ASN A 121 -11.48 0.34 -6.97
CA ASN A 121 -11.97 -0.91 -7.55
C ASN A 121 -11.80 -2.10 -6.59
N THR A 122 -10.69 -2.15 -5.87
CA THR A 122 -10.39 -3.22 -4.91
C THR A 122 -11.22 -3.09 -3.64
N GLY A 123 -11.45 -1.84 -3.20
CA GLY A 123 -12.04 -1.52 -1.91
C GLY A 123 -11.16 -1.95 -0.74
N LEU A 124 -11.60 -1.63 0.48
CA LEU A 124 -10.91 -1.97 1.73
C LEU A 124 -11.90 -2.55 2.76
N ALA A 125 -12.68 -3.54 2.34
CA ALA A 125 -13.46 -4.35 3.27
C ALA A 125 -12.51 -5.15 4.20
N PRO A 126 -12.97 -5.57 5.41
CA PRO A 126 -12.17 -6.34 6.35
C PRO A 126 -11.44 -7.54 5.71
N GLY A 127 -10.20 -7.78 6.14
CA GLY A 127 -9.29 -8.78 5.59
C GLY A 127 -8.13 -8.19 4.78
N GLU A 128 -7.51 -9.04 3.95
CA GLU A 128 -6.30 -8.70 3.19
C GLU A 128 -6.65 -8.19 1.78
N LYS A 129 -6.00 -7.10 1.36
CA LYS A 129 -6.10 -6.51 0.02
C LYS A 129 -4.73 -6.08 -0.46
N GLU A 130 -4.41 -6.29 -1.72
CA GLU A 130 -3.12 -5.89 -2.29
C GLU A 130 -3.33 -4.91 -3.45
N LEU A 131 -2.56 -3.82 -3.45
CA LEU A 131 -2.40 -2.89 -4.55
C LEU A 131 -1.09 -3.21 -5.29
N LEU A 132 -1.23 -3.91 -6.41
CA LEU A 132 -0.12 -4.37 -7.22
C LEU A 132 0.59 -3.21 -7.94
N SER A 133 -0.09 -2.08 -8.17
CA SER A 133 0.52 -0.94 -8.87
C SER A 133 1.68 -0.29 -8.09
N ILE A 134 1.67 -0.40 -6.75
CA ILE A 134 2.61 0.29 -5.86
C ILE A 134 3.20 -0.59 -4.75
N ASN A 135 2.99 -1.91 -4.79
CA ASN A 135 3.49 -2.86 -3.78
C ASN A 135 3.05 -2.49 -2.36
N ILE A 136 1.74 -2.26 -2.18
CA ILE A 136 1.13 -2.09 -0.87
C ILE A 136 0.17 -3.26 -0.62
N ALA A 137 0.22 -3.84 0.57
CA ALA A 137 -0.85 -4.67 1.10
C ALA A 137 -1.54 -3.96 2.26
N PHE A 138 -2.86 -4.02 2.31
CA PHE A 138 -3.68 -3.60 3.43
C PHE A 138 -4.19 -4.83 4.17
N ILE A 139 -4.14 -4.76 5.49
CA ILE A 139 -4.84 -5.67 6.40
C ILE A 139 -5.84 -4.80 7.14
N VAL A 140 -7.13 -5.05 6.93
CA VAL A 140 -8.20 -4.30 7.60
C VAL A 140 -8.77 -5.16 8.70
N ASP A 141 -8.57 -4.73 9.95
CA ASP A 141 -9.03 -5.45 11.13
C ASP A 141 -10.57 -5.48 11.19
N VAL A 142 -11.11 -6.63 11.61
CA VAL A 142 -12.51 -6.77 12.02
C VAL A 142 -12.55 -6.42 13.50
N GLU A 143 -13.27 -5.35 13.86
CA GLU A 143 -13.49 -4.97 15.26
C GLU A 143 -14.05 -6.13 16.10
#